data_AF-A0A9P6RL02-F1
#
_entry.id   AF-A0A9P6RL02-F1
#
_cell.length_a   1.000
_cell.length_b   1.000
_cell.length_c   1.000
_cell.angle_alpha   90.00
_cell.angle_beta   90.00
_cell.angle_gamma   90.00
#
_symmetry.space_group_name_H-M   'P 1'
#
loop_
_entity.id
_entity.type
_entity.pdbx_description
1 polymer ?
#
loop_
_entity_poly.entity_id
_entity_poly.type
_entity_poly.pdbx_seq_one_letter_code
_entity_poly.pdbx_strand_id
1 'polypeptide(L)'
;MTWFMDVINVAPIAVITAPEKRCGKSQLLFLIGKLAKQALTASNITPAALFRAVELWRPTLLIDEADAFMKENEELRGLLNCGHTRESAYVVRTVGEDHMPKLFFVWGAKAIAGIGHLADTLMDRSISLELRRKLPSEQIDKLRYAAPDLFDQLQMWLEANGRFLPAKPRYAFLENLSKGKARVRNYWRIFKTYLKLSEHLASSVQIYSPPYAMMKKNRG
;
A
#
# COMPACT_ATOMS: atom_id res chain seq x y z
N MET A 1 7.24 -11.23 -1.17
CA MET A 1 6.11 -10.52 -0.52
C MET A 1 6.53 -9.96 0.85
N THR A 2 5.96 -8.85 1.35
CA THR A 2 6.49 -8.11 2.52
C THR A 2 6.69 -8.95 3.81
N TRP A 3 7.42 -8.39 4.78
CA TRP A 3 8.23 -9.11 5.76
C TRP A 3 7.52 -10.01 6.79
N PHE A 4 6.23 -9.80 7.05
CA PHE A 4 5.42 -10.58 7.99
C PHE A 4 4.21 -11.23 7.33
N MET A 5 4.19 -11.29 5.98
CA MET A 5 3.03 -11.82 5.27
C MET A 5 2.69 -13.21 5.79
N ASP A 6 3.65 -14.11 5.98
CA ASP A 6 3.45 -15.48 6.47
C ASP A 6 2.57 -15.59 7.73
N VAL A 7 2.55 -14.59 8.61
CA VAL A 7 1.83 -14.62 9.90
C VAL A 7 0.51 -13.82 9.92
N ILE A 8 0.08 -13.26 8.78
CA ILE A 8 -1.19 -12.51 8.66
C ILE A 8 -2.16 -13.15 7.67
N ASN A 9 -3.46 -13.06 7.98
CA ASN A 9 -4.53 -13.60 7.12
C ASN A 9 -5.27 -12.52 6.32
N VAL A 10 -5.02 -11.24 6.63
CA VAL A 10 -5.58 -10.10 5.90
C VAL A 10 -4.46 -9.15 5.51
N ALA A 11 -4.43 -8.78 4.23
CA ALA A 11 -3.47 -7.87 3.62
C ALA A 11 -4.23 -6.65 3.08
N PRO A 12 -4.40 -5.60 3.91
CA PRO A 12 -5.00 -4.35 3.46
C PRO A 12 -4.22 -3.76 2.29
N ILE A 13 -4.93 -3.15 1.35
CA ILE A 13 -4.32 -2.45 0.21
C ILE A 13 -3.86 -1.07 0.69
N ALA A 14 -2.61 -0.69 0.50
CA ALA A 14 -2.19 0.69 0.73
C ALA A 14 -2.64 1.55 -0.47
N VAL A 15 -3.59 2.47 -0.27
CA VAL A 15 -4.08 3.33 -1.35
C VAL A 15 -3.54 4.73 -1.17
N ILE A 16 -2.68 5.18 -2.08
CA ILE A 16 -2.06 6.51 -2.07
C ILE A 16 -2.86 7.41 -3.01
N THR A 17 -3.55 8.40 -2.44
CA THR A 17 -4.40 9.32 -3.22
C THR A 17 -4.01 10.76 -3.00
N ALA A 18 -4.44 11.61 -3.93
CA ALA A 18 -4.32 13.06 -3.81
C ALA A 18 -5.39 13.71 -4.68
N PRO A 19 -5.90 14.91 -4.32
CA PRO A 19 -6.88 15.60 -5.15
C PRO A 19 -6.30 16.02 -6.51
N GLU A 20 -4.97 16.17 -6.61
CA GLU A 20 -4.31 16.71 -7.80
C GLU A 20 -3.05 15.91 -8.21
N LYS A 21 -2.55 16.22 -9.41
CA LYS A 21 -1.23 15.80 -9.90
C LYS A 21 -0.12 16.50 -9.09
N ARG A 22 1.07 15.86 -9.07
CA ARG A 22 2.30 16.40 -8.46
C ARG A 22 2.27 16.56 -6.92
N CYS A 23 1.51 15.72 -6.23
CA CYS A 23 1.50 15.66 -4.75
C CYS A 23 2.45 14.59 -4.17
N GLY A 24 3.36 14.02 -4.96
CA GLY A 24 4.32 13.02 -4.47
C GLY A 24 3.79 11.59 -4.37
N LYS A 25 2.64 11.26 -4.98
CA LYS A 25 2.06 9.90 -4.95
C LYS A 25 3.04 8.81 -5.41
N SER A 26 3.59 8.96 -6.61
CA SER A 26 4.59 8.04 -7.17
C SER A 26 5.88 7.99 -6.34
N GLN A 27 6.26 9.10 -5.71
CA GLN A 27 7.43 9.15 -4.82
C GLN A 27 7.20 8.31 -3.56
N LEU A 28 6.02 8.41 -2.94
CA LEU A 28 5.66 7.57 -1.80
C LEU A 28 5.55 6.10 -2.21
N LEU A 29 4.94 5.80 -3.37
CA LEU A 29 4.85 4.43 -3.87
C LEU A 29 6.23 3.82 -4.10
N PHE A 30 7.15 4.58 -4.69
CA PHE A 30 8.54 4.17 -4.90
C PHE A 30 9.28 3.94 -3.57
N LEU A 31 9.09 4.83 -2.60
CA LEU A 31 9.67 4.67 -1.27
C LEU A 31 9.19 3.38 -0.60
N ILE A 32 7.88 3.08 -0.67
CA ILE A 32 7.34 1.80 -0.20
C ILE A 32 8.03 0.64 -0.92
N GLY A 33 8.25 0.74 -2.23
CA GLY A 33 8.96 -0.28 -2.99
C GLY A 33 10.39 -0.51 -2.56
N LYS A 34 11.13 0.55 -2.20
CA LYS A 34 12.48 0.45 -1.64
C LYS A 34 12.53 -0.23 -0.27
N LEU A 35 11.41 -0.29 0.46
CA LEU A 35 11.30 -0.94 1.77
C LEU A 35 10.59 -2.30 1.70
N ALA A 36 10.07 -2.69 0.53
CA ALA A 36 9.27 -3.89 0.36
C ALA A 36 10.13 -5.08 -0.09
N LYS A 37 9.86 -6.25 0.49
CA LYS A 37 10.43 -7.51 0.00
C LYS A 37 9.84 -7.88 -1.36
N GLN A 38 10.70 -8.06 -2.35
CA GLN A 38 10.36 -8.45 -3.73
C GLN A 38 9.30 -7.52 -4.34
N ALA A 39 9.60 -6.22 -4.41
CA ALA A 39 8.69 -5.24 -5.02
C ALA A 39 8.54 -5.49 -6.53
N LEU A 40 7.30 -5.49 -7.02
CA LEU A 40 6.97 -5.46 -8.44
C LEU A 40 6.17 -4.19 -8.73
N THR A 41 6.79 -3.24 -9.43
CA THR A 41 6.15 -1.98 -9.80
C THR A 41 5.61 -2.04 -11.22
N ALA A 42 4.38 -1.57 -11.43
CA ALA A 42 3.74 -1.47 -12.73
C ALA A 42 2.89 -0.19 -12.82
N SER A 43 3.01 0.56 -13.92
CA SER A 43 2.08 1.67 -14.23
C SER A 43 0.77 1.18 -14.84
N ASN A 44 0.76 -0.03 -15.40
CA ASN A 44 -0.44 -0.75 -15.83
C ASN A 44 -0.12 -2.25 -15.88
N ILE A 45 -1.12 -3.10 -15.72
CA ILE A 45 -0.97 -4.56 -15.80
C ILE A 45 -2.28 -5.18 -16.28
N THR A 46 -2.20 -6.11 -17.24
CA THR A 46 -3.39 -6.85 -17.66
C THR A 46 -3.84 -7.80 -16.54
N PRO A 47 -5.14 -8.12 -16.43
CA PRO A 47 -5.63 -9.13 -15.48
C PRO A 47 -4.85 -10.45 -15.59
N ALA A 48 -4.61 -10.90 -16.82
CA ALA A 48 -3.82 -12.11 -17.12
C ALA A 48 -2.39 -12.06 -16.59
N ALA A 49 -1.69 -10.95 -16.79
CA ALA A 49 -0.35 -10.78 -16.26
C ALA A 49 -0.35 -10.72 -14.72
N LEU A 50 -1.34 -10.08 -14.11
CA LEU A 50 -1.41 -9.92 -12.66
C LEU A 50 -1.52 -11.26 -11.94
N PHE A 51 -2.53 -12.08 -12.25
CA PHE A 51 -2.71 -13.32 -11.48
C PHE A 51 -1.56 -14.31 -11.71
N ARG A 52 -0.94 -14.30 -12.90
CA ARG A 52 0.23 -15.14 -13.22
C ARG A 52 1.49 -14.66 -12.48
N ALA A 53 1.75 -13.36 -12.49
CA ALA A 53 2.89 -12.77 -11.79
C ALA A 53 2.78 -12.96 -10.28
N VAL A 54 1.59 -12.79 -9.70
CA VAL A 54 1.39 -13.00 -8.26
C VAL A 54 1.56 -14.47 -7.88
N GLU A 55 1.05 -15.39 -8.68
CA GLU A 55 1.25 -16.84 -8.48
C GLU A 55 2.74 -17.22 -8.53
N LEU A 56 3.43 -16.75 -9.56
CA LEU A 56 4.80 -17.15 -9.85
C LEU A 56 5.83 -16.50 -8.91
N TRP A 57 5.70 -15.20 -8.65
CA TRP A 57 6.75 -14.43 -7.96
C TRP A 57 6.40 -14.05 -6.53
N ARG A 58 5.13 -14.16 -6.12
CA ARG A 58 4.64 -13.68 -4.80
C ARG A 58 5.16 -12.28 -4.45
N PRO A 59 5.03 -11.27 -5.35
CA PRO A 59 5.66 -9.98 -5.16
C PRO A 59 4.87 -9.13 -4.15
N THR A 60 5.51 -8.07 -3.66
CA THR A 60 4.77 -6.90 -3.16
C THR A 60 4.38 -6.05 -4.36
N LEU A 61 3.10 -6.03 -4.70
CA LEU A 61 2.62 -5.39 -5.94
C LEU A 61 2.45 -3.89 -5.73
N LEU A 62 3.06 -3.07 -6.58
CA LEU A 62 2.99 -1.62 -6.56
C LEU A 62 2.41 -1.14 -7.89
N ILE A 63 1.25 -0.50 -7.84
CA ILE A 63 0.52 -0.03 -9.01
C ILE A 63 0.51 1.49 -8.98
N ASP A 64 1.10 2.13 -9.98
CA ASP A 64 0.97 3.58 -10.18
C ASP A 64 -0.13 3.90 -11.20
N GLU A 65 -0.55 5.17 -11.27
CA GLU A 65 -1.52 5.68 -12.24
C GLU A 65 -2.85 4.91 -12.29
N ALA A 66 -3.28 4.36 -11.16
CA ALA A 66 -4.44 3.49 -11.08
C ALA A 66 -5.74 4.20 -11.49
N ASP A 67 -5.83 5.53 -11.33
CA ASP A 67 -6.97 6.32 -11.78
C ASP A 67 -7.16 6.30 -13.30
N ALA A 68 -6.10 6.04 -14.07
CA ALA A 68 -6.13 6.03 -15.53
C ALA A 68 -6.80 4.77 -16.12
N PHE A 69 -6.77 3.63 -15.41
CA PHE A 69 -7.26 2.35 -15.98
C PHE A 69 -8.16 1.53 -15.05
N MET A 70 -8.17 1.77 -13.74
CA MET A 70 -8.96 0.94 -12.81
C MET A 70 -10.45 1.24 -12.79
N LYS A 71 -10.89 2.41 -13.28
CA LYS A 71 -12.32 2.75 -13.33
C LYS A 71 -13.09 1.87 -14.31
N GLU A 72 -12.46 1.47 -15.39
CA GLU A 72 -13.09 0.71 -16.48
C GLU A 72 -12.76 -0.78 -16.42
N ASN A 73 -11.79 -1.18 -15.60
CA ASN A 73 -11.31 -2.57 -15.52
C ASN A 73 -11.85 -3.32 -14.28
N GLU A 74 -13.08 -3.81 -14.38
CA GLU A 74 -13.73 -4.60 -13.32
C GLU A 74 -12.97 -5.86 -12.94
N GLU A 75 -12.44 -6.59 -13.92
CA GLU A 75 -11.71 -7.82 -13.67
C GLU A 75 -10.46 -7.56 -12.83
N LEU A 76 -9.71 -6.52 -13.17
CA LEU A 76 -8.50 -6.14 -12.44
C LEU A 76 -8.82 -5.71 -11.01
N ARG A 77 -9.89 -4.93 -10.81
CA ARG A 77 -10.38 -4.59 -9.46
C ARG A 77 -10.76 -5.85 -8.67
N GLY A 78 -11.43 -6.80 -9.32
CA GLY A 78 -11.79 -8.09 -8.74
C GLY A 78 -10.57 -8.86 -8.26
N LEU A 79 -9.51 -8.93 -9.06
CA LEU A 79 -8.25 -9.59 -8.70
C LEU A 79 -7.56 -8.92 -7.50
N LEU A 80 -7.48 -7.60 -7.49
CA LEU A 80 -6.88 -6.84 -6.39
C LEU A 80 -7.64 -7.03 -5.08
N ASN A 81 -8.97 -6.99 -5.15
CA ASN A 81 -9.86 -7.25 -4.01
C ASN A 81 -9.76 -8.70 -3.50
N CYS A 82 -9.68 -9.68 -4.41
CA CYS A 82 -9.57 -11.11 -4.06
C CYS A 82 -8.35 -11.38 -3.18
N GLY A 83 -7.20 -10.77 -3.52
CA GLY A 83 -5.96 -10.96 -2.78
C GLY A 83 -5.90 -10.28 -1.39
N HIS A 84 -7.00 -9.74 -0.86
CA HIS A 84 -7.08 -9.06 0.44
C HIS A 84 -7.17 -10.03 1.63
N THR A 85 -7.83 -11.18 1.47
CA THR A 85 -8.03 -12.18 2.53
C THR A 85 -7.43 -13.51 2.08
N ARG A 86 -6.48 -14.05 2.84
CA ARG A 86 -5.64 -15.18 2.41
C ARG A 86 -6.44 -16.42 2.02
N GLU A 87 -7.38 -16.81 2.88
CA GLU A 87 -8.16 -18.04 2.73
C GLU A 87 -8.93 -18.08 1.40
N SER A 88 -9.44 -16.92 0.97
CA SER A 88 -10.23 -16.78 -0.25
C SER A 88 -9.44 -16.21 -1.43
N ALA A 89 -8.12 -16.09 -1.34
CA ALA A 89 -7.30 -15.38 -2.33
C ALA A 89 -6.98 -16.24 -3.56
N TYR A 90 -7.97 -16.92 -4.11
CA TYR A 90 -7.84 -17.76 -5.30
C TYR A 90 -8.77 -17.30 -6.41
N VAL A 91 -8.30 -17.38 -7.65
CA VAL A 91 -9.12 -17.21 -8.84
C VAL A 91 -8.98 -18.39 -9.77
N VAL A 92 -10.08 -18.76 -10.43
CA VAL A 92 -10.08 -19.79 -11.47
C VAL A 92 -9.95 -19.11 -12.82
N ARG A 93 -9.02 -19.59 -13.65
CA ARG A 93 -8.81 -19.14 -15.03
C ARG A 93 -8.56 -20.34 -15.92
N THR A 94 -9.08 -20.31 -17.13
CA THR A 94 -8.77 -21.32 -18.15
C THR A 94 -7.36 -21.07 -18.69
N VAL A 95 -6.63 -22.15 -18.95
CA VAL A 95 -5.25 -22.11 -19.47
C VAL A 95 -5.08 -23.16 -20.56
N GLY A 96 -4.07 -22.98 -21.43
CA GLY A 96 -3.80 -23.91 -22.52
C GLY A 96 -4.81 -23.81 -23.67
N GLU A 97 -4.57 -24.62 -24.70
CA GLU A 97 -5.49 -24.77 -25.84
C GLU A 97 -6.71 -25.63 -25.49
N ASP A 98 -6.58 -26.49 -24.49
CA ASP A 98 -7.64 -27.34 -23.95
C ASP A 98 -8.57 -26.59 -22.97
N HIS A 99 -8.29 -25.31 -22.70
CA HIS A 99 -9.05 -24.43 -21.80
C HIS A 99 -9.25 -25.01 -20.39
N MET A 100 -8.30 -25.80 -19.89
CA MET A 100 -8.43 -26.45 -18.59
C MET A 100 -8.50 -25.42 -17.46
N PRO A 101 -9.42 -25.57 -16.50
CA PRO A 101 -9.53 -24.67 -15.37
C PRO A 101 -8.34 -24.84 -14.43
N LYS A 102 -7.69 -23.73 -14.08
CA LYS A 102 -6.59 -23.68 -13.12
C LYS A 102 -6.85 -22.66 -12.03
N LEU A 103 -6.53 -23.03 -10.79
CA LEU A 103 -6.50 -22.11 -9.64
C LEU A 103 -5.19 -21.31 -9.65
N PHE A 104 -5.32 -20.00 -9.43
CA PHE A 104 -4.21 -19.08 -9.20
C PHE A 104 -4.38 -18.43 -7.84
N PHE A 105 -3.37 -18.53 -6.99
CA PHE A 105 -3.33 -17.86 -5.70
C PHE A 105 -2.85 -16.42 -5.90
N VAL A 106 -3.72 -15.45 -5.58
CA VAL A 106 -3.51 -14.01 -5.80
C VAL A 106 -3.32 -13.23 -4.50
N TRP A 107 -2.99 -13.94 -3.42
CA TRP A 107 -2.64 -13.37 -2.12
C TRP A 107 -1.40 -12.49 -2.23
N GLY A 108 -1.46 -11.29 -1.64
CA GLY A 108 -0.53 -10.22 -1.99
C GLY A 108 -0.58 -9.02 -1.08
N ALA A 109 0.57 -8.54 -0.60
CA ALA A 109 0.70 -7.15 -0.16
C ALA A 109 0.67 -6.24 -1.40
N LYS A 110 -0.14 -5.17 -1.36
CA LYS A 110 -0.36 -4.30 -2.52
C LYS A 110 -0.37 -2.84 -2.10
N ALA A 111 0.26 -1.99 -2.90
CA ALA A 111 0.11 -0.54 -2.83
C ALA A 111 -0.33 0.01 -4.18
N ILE A 112 -1.26 0.94 -4.18
CA ILE A 112 -1.90 1.50 -5.38
C ILE A 112 -1.88 3.02 -5.26
N ALA A 113 -1.35 3.71 -6.25
CA ALA A 113 -1.37 5.17 -6.32
C ALA A 113 -2.32 5.64 -7.42
N GLY A 114 -3.13 6.65 -7.13
CA GLY A 114 -4.05 7.24 -8.10
C GLY A 114 -4.56 8.62 -7.68
N ILE A 115 -5.13 9.37 -8.62
CA ILE A 115 -5.77 10.67 -8.38
C ILE A 115 -7.21 10.48 -7.90
N GLY A 116 -7.59 11.26 -6.88
CA GLY A 116 -8.96 11.27 -6.37
C GLY A 116 -9.34 9.97 -5.66
N HIS A 117 -10.60 9.57 -5.83
CA HIS A 117 -11.17 8.40 -5.17
C HIS A 117 -11.15 7.19 -6.12
N LEU A 118 -10.59 6.06 -5.65
CA LEU A 118 -10.67 4.78 -6.35
C LEU A 118 -12.02 4.11 -6.09
N ALA A 119 -12.30 2.97 -6.74
CA ALA A 119 -13.56 2.26 -6.55
C ALA A 119 -13.82 1.90 -5.07
N ASP A 120 -15.05 2.08 -4.59
CA ASP A 120 -15.42 1.88 -3.17
C ASP A 120 -15.04 0.48 -2.65
N THR A 121 -15.15 -0.53 -3.51
CA THR A 121 -14.77 -1.91 -3.15
C THR A 121 -13.29 -2.06 -2.79
N LEU A 122 -12.41 -1.28 -3.43
CA LEU A 122 -10.99 -1.22 -3.07
C LEU A 122 -10.78 -0.39 -1.81
N MET A 123 -11.50 0.73 -1.70
CA MET A 123 -11.39 1.66 -0.57
C MET A 123 -11.82 0.99 0.75
N ASP A 124 -12.85 0.15 0.73
CA ASP A 124 -13.29 -0.62 1.90
C ASP A 124 -12.26 -1.67 2.37
N ARG A 125 -11.34 -2.05 1.49
CA ARG A 125 -10.25 -3.02 1.73
C ARG A 125 -8.89 -2.34 1.87
N SER A 126 -8.86 -1.02 1.95
CA SER A 126 -7.63 -0.23 1.92
C SER A 126 -7.33 0.49 3.24
N ILE A 127 -6.07 0.87 3.36
CA ILE A 127 -5.61 1.94 4.22
C ILE A 127 -5.29 3.13 3.30
N SER A 128 -6.07 4.20 3.41
CA SER A 128 -5.88 5.42 2.62
C SER A 128 -4.72 6.26 3.14
N LEU A 129 -3.81 6.61 2.24
CA LEU A 129 -2.65 7.48 2.42
C LEU A 129 -2.87 8.73 1.55
N GLU A 130 -3.64 9.67 2.08
CA GLU A 130 -4.01 10.89 1.37
C GLU A 130 -2.87 11.93 1.43
N LEU A 131 -2.40 12.31 0.24
CA LEU A 131 -1.39 13.34 0.04
C LEU A 131 -2.03 14.65 -0.42
N ARG A 132 -1.42 15.76 -0.01
CA ARG A 132 -1.75 17.10 -0.51
C ARG A 132 -0.52 17.73 -1.15
N ARG A 133 -0.73 18.81 -1.90
CA ARG A 133 0.40 19.65 -2.30
C ARG A 133 1.11 20.20 -1.08
N LYS A 134 2.43 20.20 -1.19
CA LYS A 134 3.32 20.88 -0.26
C LYS A 134 3.13 22.39 -0.38
N LEU A 135 3.14 23.10 0.75
CA LEU A 135 3.17 24.56 0.80
C LEU A 135 4.58 25.09 0.52
N PRO A 136 4.74 26.30 -0.06
CA PRO A 136 6.05 26.89 -0.30
C PRO A 136 6.91 27.03 0.98
N SER A 137 6.28 27.26 2.13
CA SER A 137 6.94 27.42 3.43
C SER A 137 7.39 26.11 4.07
N GLU A 138 6.87 24.97 3.64
CA GLU A 138 7.28 23.69 4.19
C GLU A 138 8.71 23.39 3.73
N GLN A 139 9.55 22.89 4.64
CA GLN A 139 10.84 22.31 4.26
C GLN A 139 10.71 20.79 4.25
N ILE A 140 11.32 20.15 3.24
CA ILE A 140 11.37 18.69 3.16
C ILE A 140 12.78 18.26 2.81
N ASP A 141 13.21 17.16 3.40
CA ASP A 141 14.40 16.47 2.97
C ASP A 141 14.11 15.76 1.64
N LYS A 142 15.04 15.89 0.70
CA LYS A 142 14.88 15.25 -0.60
C LYS A 142 15.43 13.83 -0.52
N LEU A 143 14.60 12.86 -0.89
CA LEU A 143 14.95 11.44 -0.85
C LEU A 143 16.25 11.11 -1.62
N ARG A 144 16.55 11.86 -2.68
CA ARG A 144 17.80 11.71 -3.47
C ARG A 144 19.08 12.03 -2.71
N TYR A 145 18.99 12.65 -1.53
CA TYR A 145 20.12 12.94 -0.65
C TYR A 145 20.21 11.94 0.51
N ALA A 146 19.36 10.91 0.53
CA ALA A 146 19.50 9.82 1.48
C ALA A 146 20.86 9.12 1.30
N ALA A 147 21.41 8.60 2.41
CA ALA A 147 22.66 7.84 2.36
C ALA A 147 22.54 6.68 1.36
N PRO A 148 23.58 6.40 0.54
CA PRO A 148 23.51 5.40 -0.53
C PRO A 148 23.07 4.02 -0.05
N ASP A 149 23.44 3.63 1.16
CA ASP A 149 23.21 2.34 1.78
C ASP A 149 21.99 2.31 2.73
N LEU A 150 21.31 3.44 2.93
CA LEU A 150 20.20 3.55 3.87
C LEU A 150 19.14 2.47 3.63
N PHE A 151 18.71 2.30 2.39
CA PHE A 151 17.66 1.33 2.08
C PHE A 151 18.11 -0.11 2.25
N ASP A 152 19.38 -0.40 1.98
CA ASP A 152 19.93 -1.74 2.16
C ASP A 152 19.98 -2.08 3.65
N GLN A 153 20.46 -1.15 4.49
CA GLN A 153 20.45 -1.31 5.95
C GLN A 153 19.03 -1.52 6.50
N LEU A 154 18.05 -0.74 6.00
CA LEU A 154 16.66 -0.87 6.42
C LEU A 154 16.06 -2.22 5.97
N GLN A 155 16.38 -2.69 4.77
CA GLN A 155 15.94 -4.00 4.29
C GLN A 155 16.55 -5.13 5.11
N MET A 156 17.85 -5.07 5.42
CA MET A 156 18.52 -6.05 6.30
C MET A 156 17.86 -6.09 7.68
N TRP A 157 17.58 -4.92 8.26
CA TRP A 157 16.88 -4.84 9.55
C TRP A 157 15.47 -5.41 9.47
N LEU A 158 14.72 -5.09 8.41
CA LEU A 158 13.38 -5.61 8.16
C LEU A 158 13.37 -7.13 7.93
N GLU A 159 14.40 -7.68 7.30
CA GLU A 159 14.56 -9.11 7.14
C GLU A 159 14.78 -9.82 8.47
N ALA A 160 15.70 -9.27 9.29
CA ALA A 160 16.03 -9.84 10.59
C ALA A 160 14.87 -9.73 11.60
N ASN A 161 14.12 -8.63 11.58
CA ASN A 161 13.15 -8.29 12.62
C ASN A 161 11.69 -8.42 12.18
N GLY A 162 11.41 -8.45 10.89
CA GLY A 162 10.06 -8.34 10.31
C GLY A 162 9.04 -9.32 10.89
N ARG A 163 9.49 -10.55 11.17
CA ARG A 163 8.67 -11.62 11.75
C ARG A 163 8.33 -11.43 13.24
N PHE A 164 9.14 -10.66 13.95
CA PHE A 164 9.01 -10.43 15.40
C PHE A 164 8.32 -9.13 15.75
N LEU A 165 8.03 -8.27 14.77
CA LEU A 165 7.40 -6.98 15.04
C LEU A 165 6.01 -7.22 15.64
N PRO A 166 5.84 -6.97 16.96
CA PRO A 166 4.64 -7.36 17.65
C PRO A 166 3.50 -6.50 17.13
N ALA A 167 2.39 -7.13 16.79
CA ALA A 167 1.24 -6.45 16.24
C ALA A 167 0.58 -5.43 17.22
N LYS A 168 1.14 -5.05 18.38
CA LYS A 168 0.57 -4.01 19.25
C LYS A 168 1.62 -2.97 19.68
N PRO A 169 1.44 -1.68 19.31
CA PRO A 169 2.10 -0.56 19.98
C PRO A 169 1.12 0.21 20.88
N ARG A 170 1.61 0.61 22.06
CA ARG A 170 0.88 1.34 23.11
C ARG A 170 1.30 2.81 23.07
N TYR A 171 0.60 3.68 22.31
CA TYR A 171 0.85 5.14 22.30
C TYR A 171 -0.42 5.96 22.00
N ALA A 172 -0.66 6.98 22.84
CA ALA A 172 -1.86 7.83 22.89
C ALA A 172 -1.92 8.95 21.83
N PHE A 173 -0.80 9.29 21.19
CA PHE A 173 -0.74 10.32 20.14
C PHE A 173 -1.49 9.91 18.85
N LEU A 174 -1.66 8.61 18.62
CA LEU A 174 -2.29 8.03 17.42
C LEU A 174 -3.81 7.81 17.55
N GLU A 175 -4.41 8.09 18.71
CA GLU A 175 -5.86 7.96 18.91
C GLU A 175 -6.64 9.02 18.11
N ASN A 176 -6.05 10.19 17.84
CA ASN A 176 -6.71 11.26 17.09
C ASN A 176 -6.84 10.99 15.58
N LEU A 177 -5.97 10.15 14.99
CA LEU A 177 -6.06 9.69 13.59
C LEU A 177 -6.99 8.48 13.42
N SER A 178 -7.40 7.85 14.52
CA SER A 178 -8.18 6.60 14.55
C SER A 178 -9.70 6.78 14.51
N LYS A 179 -10.20 8.00 14.31
CA LYS A 179 -11.64 8.31 14.32
C LYS A 179 -12.40 7.86 13.06
N GLY A 180 -11.75 7.15 12.14
CA GLY A 180 -12.39 6.43 11.03
C GLY A 180 -12.96 5.07 11.48
N LYS A 181 -14.10 4.69 10.88
CA LYS A 181 -14.99 3.55 11.19
C LYS A 181 -14.33 2.35 11.88
N ALA A 182 -15.01 1.79 12.89
CA ALA A 182 -14.54 0.82 13.89
C ALA A 182 -13.83 -0.46 13.39
N ARG A 183 -13.88 -0.79 12.09
CA ARG A 183 -13.22 -1.96 11.49
C ARG A 183 -11.75 -1.71 11.11
N VAL A 184 -11.34 -0.45 10.95
CA VAL A 184 -9.97 -0.03 10.55
C VAL A 184 -8.97 -0.17 11.71
N ARG A 185 -9.44 -0.17 12.96
CA ARG A 185 -8.62 -0.20 14.19
C ARG A 185 -7.66 -1.39 14.28
N ASN A 186 -8.01 -2.53 13.69
CA ASN A 186 -7.17 -3.74 13.69
C ASN A 186 -6.06 -3.73 12.62
N TYR A 187 -6.22 -2.97 11.53
CA TYR A 187 -5.26 -2.96 10.40
C TYR A 187 -4.11 -1.96 10.58
N TRP A 188 -4.34 -0.89 11.34
CA TRP A 188 -3.29 0.06 11.74
C TRP A 188 -2.16 -0.57 12.57
N ARG A 189 -2.39 -1.74 13.19
CA ARG A 189 -1.39 -2.50 13.95
C ARG A 189 -0.17 -2.88 13.10
N ILE A 190 -0.39 -3.14 11.82
CA ILE A 190 0.61 -3.61 10.86
C ILE A 190 1.40 -2.44 10.26
N PHE A 191 0.72 -1.32 9.96
CA PHE A 191 1.36 -0.13 9.41
C PHE A 191 2.14 0.68 10.48
N LYS A 192 1.71 0.61 11.76
CA LYS A 192 2.45 1.20 12.89
C LYS A 192 3.84 0.58 13.10
N THR A 193 4.04 -0.65 12.66
CA THR A 193 5.34 -1.32 12.64
C THR A 193 6.28 -0.69 11.59
N TYR A 194 5.76 -0.37 10.41
CA TYR A 194 6.47 0.42 9.38
C TYR A 194 6.68 1.89 9.80
N LEU A 195 5.81 2.44 10.66
CA LEU A 195 5.99 3.77 11.26
C LEU A 195 6.92 3.78 12.48
N LYS A 196 7.18 2.66 13.17
CA LYS A 196 8.28 2.58 14.14
C LYS A 196 9.64 2.75 13.45
N LEU A 197 9.77 2.24 12.23
CA LEU A 197 10.87 2.60 11.32
C LEU A 197 10.86 4.09 10.97
N SER A 198 9.68 4.70 10.87
CA SER A 198 9.57 6.16 10.74
C SER A 198 10.01 6.94 11.97
N GLU A 199 10.15 6.38 13.17
CA GLU A 199 10.73 7.12 14.31
C GLU A 199 12.26 7.15 14.24
N HIS A 200 12.88 6.11 13.68
CA HIS A 200 14.32 6.10 13.34
C HIS A 200 14.63 6.85 12.03
N LEU A 201 13.67 6.91 11.11
CA LEU A 201 13.73 7.72 9.89
C LEU A 201 13.21 9.15 10.09
N ALA A 202 12.40 9.47 11.11
CA ALA A 202 11.88 10.82 11.36
C ALA A 202 12.94 11.77 11.91
N SER A 203 14.05 11.24 12.41
CA SER A 203 15.30 11.99 12.60
C SER A 203 15.99 12.34 11.27
N SER A 204 15.49 11.86 10.12
CA SER A 204 16.20 11.93 8.82
C SER A 204 15.34 12.25 7.59
N VAL A 205 14.02 12.04 7.61
CA VAL A 205 13.05 12.34 6.54
C VAL A 205 11.65 12.53 7.13
N GLN A 206 11.15 13.76 7.16
CA GLN A 206 9.78 14.07 7.58
C GLN A 206 8.75 13.77 6.47
N ILE A 207 7.77 12.91 6.76
CA ILE A 207 6.56 12.72 5.95
C ILE A 207 5.40 13.35 6.71
N TYR A 208 4.75 14.36 6.13
CA TYR A 208 3.65 15.11 6.74
C TYR A 208 2.29 14.61 6.22
N SER A 209 1.37 14.23 7.12
CA SER A 209 -0.06 14.10 6.83
C SER A 209 -0.83 15.26 7.50
N PRO A 210 -1.77 15.92 6.81
CA PRO A 210 -2.55 16.99 7.42
C PRO A 210 -3.52 16.46 8.51
N PRO A 211 -3.77 17.24 9.58
CA PRO A 211 -4.85 16.93 10.52
C PRO A 211 -6.21 17.06 9.82
N TYR A 212 -7.10 16.11 10.09
CA TYR A 212 -8.44 15.90 9.49
C TYR A 212 -9.46 17.05 9.71
N ALA A 213 -9.03 18.23 10.13
CA ALA A 213 -9.88 19.34 10.52
C ALA A 213 -9.95 20.42 9.42
N MET A 214 -10.40 20.08 8.21
CA MET A 214 -10.83 21.12 7.24
C MET A 214 -11.77 20.63 6.10
N MET A 215 -12.68 19.68 6.37
CA MET A 215 -13.76 19.30 5.44
C MET A 215 -15.16 19.39 6.07
N LYS A 216 -15.37 20.40 6.92
CA LYS A 216 -16.72 20.84 7.31
C LYS A 216 -16.81 22.36 7.26
N LYS A 217 -16.97 22.91 6.06
CA LYS A 217 -17.76 24.12 5.82
C LYS A 217 -18.08 24.21 4.34
N ASN A 218 -19.34 24.54 4.05
CA ASN A 218 -19.97 24.79 2.75
C ASN A 218 -20.65 23.60 2.09
N ARG A 219 -21.71 23.14 2.76
CA ARG A 219 -23.03 22.98 2.12
C ARG A 219 -24.05 23.63 3.06
N GLY A 220 -24.20 24.94 2.89
CA GLY A 220 -25.47 25.62 3.15
C GLY A 220 -26.29 25.57 1.87
#